data_AF-A0A3B8L6A1-F1
#
_entry.id   AF-A0A3B8L6A1-F1
#
_cell.length_a   1.000
_cell.length_b   1.000
_cell.length_c   1.000
_cell.angle_alpha   90.00
_cell.angle_beta   90.00
_cell.angle_gamma   90.00
#
_symmetry.space_group_name_H-M   'P 1'
#
loop_
_entity.id
_entity.type
_entity.pdbx_description
1 polymer ?
#
loop_
_entity_poly.entity_id
_entity_poly.type
_entity_poly.pdbx_seq_one_letter_code
_entity_poly.pdbx_strand_id
1 'polypeptide(L)'
;MASVETLDFDGLLAPISEDAPSGDELRSSDAEAYWEIKRLRDAARKDENQAPGGDSDINIAPEWTEVFQLSEKALAESSKDLQVTAWLIEAQVRLQGFAGLRDGLKLFGQLCNQFWDDIHPRPDEDGVLTTVAPMAGLNGEDADGPLVIAIKRIPVTEGQTHGAFALCHLGQAYDLDLKPELRDQRIGDGWVSREMFDTSVDETSPEFFQTLLEDVAECQDVLSEMEATLDEKCDKDDSGFPLAPSTSRIRETLEDALRTIRGFAGTTIGEEFEEEGDSQDGPTATDGGGGKAAPSGGVNSRVEAFNTLMEVARFFRKTEPHSPVSYALEQVVKWGKMSLPDLLKELIQDSSARDDMFRHVGISDSDDDDDGWSSSSSYDDDDDDE
;
A
#
# COMPACT_ATOMS: atom_id res chain seq x y z
N MET A 1 8.31 3.32 -25.24
CA MET A 1 9.77 3.40 -24.97
C MET A 1 9.91 3.94 -23.58
N ALA A 2 10.52 3.17 -22.68
CA ALA A 2 10.72 3.53 -21.30
C ALA A 2 11.42 4.89 -21.18
N SER A 3 11.10 5.59 -20.10
CA SER A 3 11.68 6.89 -19.79
C SER A 3 13.20 6.76 -19.63
N VAL A 4 13.92 7.79 -20.08
CA VAL A 4 15.38 7.87 -19.94
C VAL A 4 15.78 7.82 -18.46
N GLU A 5 16.99 7.33 -18.16
CA GLU A 5 17.52 7.35 -16.79
C GLU A 5 17.53 8.78 -16.23
N THR A 6 17.08 8.90 -14.99
CA THR A 6 16.87 10.16 -14.25
C THR A 6 17.99 10.45 -13.24
N LEU A 7 18.94 9.53 -13.07
CA LEU A 7 20.06 9.62 -12.12
C LEU A 7 21.40 9.41 -12.83
N ASP A 8 22.45 10.08 -12.34
CA ASP A 8 23.85 9.79 -12.70
C ASP A 8 24.37 8.59 -11.89
N PHE A 9 24.09 7.37 -12.36
CA PHE A 9 24.53 6.14 -11.70
C PHE A 9 26.05 6.03 -11.58
N ASP A 10 26.80 6.49 -12.58
CA ASP A 10 28.26 6.43 -12.56
C ASP A 10 28.83 7.27 -11.42
N GLY A 11 28.31 8.48 -11.22
CA GLY A 11 28.68 9.34 -10.09
C GLY A 11 28.20 8.80 -8.74
N LEU A 12 26.96 8.34 -8.66
CA LEU A 12 26.35 7.89 -7.41
C LEU A 12 26.90 6.56 -6.89
N LEU A 13 27.44 5.71 -7.77
CA LEU A 13 28.03 4.41 -7.41
C LEU A 13 29.55 4.43 -7.37
N ALA A 14 30.19 5.55 -7.69
CA ALA A 14 31.62 5.71 -7.48
C ALA A 14 31.95 5.64 -5.97
N PRO A 15 32.96 4.87 -5.53
CA PRO A 15 33.45 4.92 -4.16
C PRO A 15 33.83 6.34 -3.74
N ILE A 16 33.50 6.74 -2.51
CA ILE A 16 33.81 8.08 -1.98
C ILE A 16 35.33 8.28 -1.89
N SER A 17 36.06 7.25 -1.44
CA SER A 17 37.53 7.23 -1.41
C SER A 17 38.06 5.80 -1.46
N GLU A 18 39.37 5.63 -1.68
CA GLU A 18 40.02 4.31 -1.66
C GLU A 18 39.98 3.66 -0.27
N ASP A 19 40.13 4.45 0.80
CA ASP A 19 40.21 3.96 2.18
C ASP A 19 38.83 3.83 2.86
N ALA A 20 37.84 4.61 2.41
CA ALA A 20 36.45 4.57 2.87
C ALA A 20 35.51 4.64 1.65
N PRO A 21 35.23 3.50 0.98
CA PRO A 21 34.38 3.46 -0.21
C PRO A 21 32.97 4.00 0.03
N SER A 22 32.42 3.79 1.23
CA SER A 22 31.10 4.30 1.63
C SER A 22 31.14 5.70 2.25
N GLY A 23 32.33 6.28 2.48
CA GLY A 23 32.48 7.52 3.22
C GLY A 23 32.07 7.40 4.69
N ASP A 24 31.88 8.55 5.34
CA ASP A 24 31.45 8.65 6.74
C ASP A 24 29.95 8.92 6.85
N GLU A 25 29.27 8.32 7.84
CA GLU A 25 27.83 8.52 8.08
C GLU A 25 27.45 10.00 8.03
N LEU A 26 26.56 10.38 7.11
CA LEU A 26 26.29 11.79 6.80
C LEU A 26 25.83 12.57 8.04
N ARG A 27 25.01 11.95 8.89
CA ARG A 27 24.52 12.56 10.12
C ARG A 27 25.64 12.98 11.08
N SER A 28 26.76 12.26 11.05
CA SER A 28 27.92 12.46 11.92
C SER A 28 28.99 13.33 11.26
N SER A 29 29.23 13.16 9.96
CA SER A 29 30.27 13.87 9.20
C SER A 29 29.83 15.26 8.73
N ASP A 30 28.59 15.40 8.27
CA ASP A 30 27.97 16.64 7.81
C ASP A 30 26.52 16.75 8.31
N ALA A 31 26.41 16.96 9.63
CA ALA A 31 25.11 17.08 10.29
C ALA A 31 24.25 18.23 9.71
N GLU A 32 24.87 19.31 9.22
CA GLU A 32 24.14 20.43 8.62
C GLU A 32 23.42 19.98 7.34
N ALA A 33 24.13 19.29 6.43
CA ALA A 33 23.52 18.73 5.23
C ALA A 33 22.41 17.72 5.56
N TYR A 34 22.65 16.78 6.49
CA TYR A 34 21.66 15.77 6.89
C TYR A 34 20.37 16.40 7.42
N TRP A 35 20.50 17.35 8.36
CA TRP A 35 19.32 17.99 8.96
C TRP A 35 18.62 18.94 7.99
N GLU A 36 19.34 19.54 7.05
CA GLU A 36 18.72 20.39 6.04
C GLU A 36 17.86 19.57 5.05
N ILE A 37 18.37 18.44 4.55
CA ILE A 37 17.58 17.52 3.70
C ILE A 37 16.31 17.09 4.44
N LYS A 38 16.45 16.65 5.70
CA LYS A 38 15.32 16.23 6.52
C LYS A 38 14.32 17.37 6.74
N ARG A 39 14.80 18.59 7.03
CA ARG A 39 13.94 19.77 7.25
C ARG A 39 13.14 20.12 6.01
N LEU A 40 13.78 20.13 4.84
CA LEU A 40 13.13 20.40 3.55
C LEU A 40 12.08 19.33 3.24
N ARG A 41 12.44 18.05 3.41
CA ARG A 41 11.50 16.93 3.24
C ARG A 41 10.29 17.04 4.15
N ASP A 42 10.49 17.33 5.43
CA ASP A 42 9.41 17.45 6.41
C ASP A 42 8.51 18.68 6.09
N ALA A 43 9.10 19.78 5.59
CA ALA A 43 8.35 20.94 5.11
C ALA A 43 7.51 20.62 3.87
N ALA A 44 8.10 19.93 2.89
CA ALA A 44 7.45 19.52 1.64
C ALA A 44 6.23 18.63 1.93
N ARG A 45 6.41 17.59 2.75
CA ARG A 45 5.30 16.70 3.15
C ARG A 45 4.20 17.42 3.93
N LYS A 46 4.58 18.41 4.76
CA LYS A 46 3.60 19.20 5.49
C LYS A 46 2.77 20.07 4.55
N ASP A 47 3.40 20.68 3.54
CA ASP A 47 2.70 21.47 2.52
C ASP A 47 1.71 20.61 1.74
N GLU A 48 2.14 19.43 1.28
CA GLU A 48 1.29 18.46 0.56
C GLU A 48 0.06 18.01 1.37
N ASN A 49 0.21 17.85 2.69
CA ASN A 49 -0.88 17.47 3.58
C ASN A 49 -1.82 18.65 3.92
N GLN A 50 -1.42 19.89 3.65
CA GLN A 50 -2.17 21.11 3.96
C GLN A 50 -2.78 21.78 2.72
N ALA A 51 -2.57 21.19 1.53
CA ALA A 51 -3.09 21.72 0.27
C ALA A 51 -4.62 21.90 0.31
N PRO A 52 -5.15 23.08 -0.11
CA PRO A 52 -6.58 23.28 -0.31
C PRO A 52 -7.12 22.23 -1.30
N GLY A 53 -8.19 21.50 -0.94
CA GLY A 53 -8.69 20.36 -1.72
C GLY A 53 -8.20 18.98 -1.23
N GLY A 54 -7.18 18.95 -0.36
CA GLY A 54 -6.63 17.70 0.17
C GLY A 54 -5.93 16.89 -0.92
N ASP A 55 -6.31 15.62 -1.08
CA ASP A 55 -5.72 14.72 -2.09
C ASP A 55 -6.11 15.07 -3.54
N SER A 56 -6.94 16.10 -3.78
CA SER A 56 -7.45 16.46 -5.11
C SER A 56 -6.51 17.36 -5.95
N ASP A 57 -5.55 18.04 -5.32
CA ASP A 57 -4.56 18.86 -6.03
C ASP A 57 -3.19 18.15 -6.02
N ILE A 58 -2.73 17.76 -7.21
CA ILE A 58 -1.35 17.26 -7.41
C ILE A 58 -0.40 18.47 -7.44
N ASN A 59 -0.26 19.16 -6.30
CA ASN A 59 0.75 20.19 -6.12
C ASN A 59 2.03 19.57 -5.54
N ILE A 60 3.10 19.57 -6.32
CA ILE A 60 4.41 19.12 -5.87
C ILE A 60 5.11 20.29 -5.18
N ALA A 61 5.37 20.15 -3.88
CA ALA A 61 6.07 21.17 -3.12
C ALA A 61 7.46 21.47 -3.74
N PRO A 62 7.84 22.74 -3.94
CA PRO A 62 9.10 23.10 -4.61
C PRO A 62 10.34 22.57 -3.88
N GLU A 63 10.26 22.38 -2.57
CA GLU A 63 11.31 21.84 -1.71
C GLU A 63 11.79 20.45 -2.15
N TRP A 64 10.97 19.65 -2.85
CA TRP A 64 11.40 18.35 -3.35
C TRP A 64 12.58 18.43 -4.31
N THR A 65 12.70 19.52 -5.07
CA THR A 65 13.88 19.75 -5.93
C THR A 65 15.15 19.91 -5.11
N GLU A 66 15.07 20.62 -3.98
CA GLU A 66 16.22 20.80 -3.08
C GLU A 66 16.54 19.52 -2.32
N VAL A 67 15.53 18.76 -1.88
CA VAL A 67 15.72 17.42 -1.28
C VAL A 67 16.47 16.51 -2.25
N PHE A 68 16.06 16.46 -3.52
CA PHE A 68 16.72 15.68 -4.55
C PHE A 68 18.19 16.10 -4.72
N GLN A 69 18.46 17.39 -4.97
CA GLN A 69 19.80 17.89 -5.25
C GLN A 69 20.77 17.69 -4.09
N LEU A 70 20.31 17.93 -2.86
CA LEU A 70 21.15 17.77 -1.67
C LEU A 70 21.41 16.29 -1.36
N SER A 71 20.41 15.41 -1.52
CA SER A 71 20.61 13.97 -1.37
C SER A 71 21.55 13.40 -2.43
N GLU A 72 21.37 13.78 -3.70
CA GLU A 72 22.22 13.34 -4.81
C GLU A 72 23.67 13.73 -4.56
N LYS A 73 23.90 15.01 -4.19
CA LYS A 73 25.23 15.50 -3.84
C LYS A 73 25.84 14.73 -2.66
N ALA A 74 25.08 14.53 -1.59
CA ALA A 74 25.58 13.83 -0.41
C ALA A 74 25.98 12.37 -0.73
N LEU A 75 25.19 11.68 -1.56
CA LEU A 75 25.46 10.31 -1.99
C LEU A 75 26.68 10.20 -2.92
N ALA A 76 26.87 11.20 -3.80
CA ALA A 76 28.01 11.24 -4.71
C ALA A 76 29.33 11.62 -4.02
N GLU A 77 29.30 12.58 -3.08
CA GLU A 77 30.51 13.23 -2.57
C GLU A 77 30.90 12.82 -1.15
N SER A 78 29.96 12.36 -0.32
CA SER A 78 30.18 12.27 1.14
C SER A 78 29.90 10.90 1.74
N SER A 79 28.76 10.28 1.45
CA SER A 79 28.29 9.10 2.18
C SER A 79 27.38 8.21 1.34
N LYS A 80 27.64 6.90 1.29
CA LYS A 80 26.70 5.90 0.78
C LYS A 80 25.73 5.54 1.90
N ASP A 81 24.60 6.24 1.92
CA ASP A 81 23.65 6.25 3.04
C ASP A 81 22.23 5.90 2.58
N LEU A 82 21.67 4.82 3.11
CA LEU A 82 20.34 4.33 2.75
C LEU A 82 19.22 5.23 3.29
N GLN A 83 19.45 5.99 4.35
CA GLN A 83 18.47 6.97 4.83
C GLN A 83 18.36 8.15 3.86
N VAL A 84 19.50 8.63 3.35
CA VAL A 84 19.56 9.68 2.33
C VAL A 84 19.02 9.18 0.99
N THR A 85 19.33 7.93 0.63
CA THR A 85 18.80 7.26 -0.56
C THR A 85 17.28 7.16 -0.49
N ALA A 86 16.71 6.82 0.67
CA ALA A 86 15.26 6.79 0.83
C ALA A 86 14.60 8.16 0.61
N TRP A 87 15.23 9.24 1.07
CA TRP A 87 14.74 10.60 0.80
C TRP A 87 14.88 11.01 -0.67
N LEU A 88 15.97 10.57 -1.33
CA LEU A 88 16.15 10.75 -2.77
C LEU A 88 15.04 10.05 -3.57
N ILE A 89 14.73 8.79 -3.24
CA ILE A 89 13.64 8.03 -3.87
C ILE A 89 12.32 8.80 -3.74
N GLU A 90 12.01 9.26 -2.53
CA GLU A 90 10.76 9.97 -2.26
C GLU A 90 10.63 11.28 -3.05
N ALA A 91 11.74 12.01 -3.24
CA ALA A 91 11.79 13.20 -4.08
C ALA A 91 11.66 12.85 -5.57
N GLN A 92 12.39 11.84 -6.03
CA GLN A 92 12.38 11.37 -7.42
C GLN A 92 11.00 10.92 -7.89
N VAL A 93 10.27 10.18 -7.06
CA VAL A 93 8.90 9.74 -7.38
C VAL A 93 7.98 10.93 -7.65
N ARG A 94 8.14 12.02 -6.91
CA ARG A 94 7.33 13.22 -7.10
C ARG A 94 7.76 14.04 -8.30
N LEU A 95 9.05 14.16 -8.54
CA LEU A 95 9.61 14.98 -9.61
C LEU A 95 9.54 14.30 -10.98
N GLN A 96 9.68 12.97 -11.02
CA GLN A 96 9.86 12.18 -12.24
C GLN A 96 8.90 10.98 -12.34
N GLY A 97 7.93 10.84 -11.43
CA GLY A 97 6.95 9.77 -11.48
C GLY A 97 7.56 8.37 -11.37
N PHE A 98 7.07 7.42 -12.18
CA PHE A 98 7.54 6.04 -12.17
C PHE A 98 8.98 5.90 -12.65
N ALA A 99 9.46 6.75 -13.58
CA ALA A 99 10.86 6.75 -13.98
C ALA A 99 11.80 7.06 -12.79
N GLY A 100 11.41 8.03 -11.95
CA GLY A 100 12.12 8.37 -10.72
C GLY A 100 12.08 7.25 -9.68
N LEU A 101 10.94 6.56 -9.56
CA LEU A 101 10.80 5.39 -8.69
C LEU A 101 11.74 4.26 -9.14
N ARG A 102 11.69 3.89 -10.43
CA ARG A 102 12.53 2.86 -11.04
C ARG A 102 14.00 3.12 -10.73
N ASP A 103 14.48 4.33 -11.06
CA ASP A 103 15.91 4.64 -10.92
C ASP A 103 16.32 4.75 -9.46
N GLY A 104 15.45 5.25 -8.59
CA GLY A 104 15.67 5.30 -7.16
C GLY A 104 15.76 3.91 -6.50
N LEU A 105 14.85 2.99 -6.84
CA LEU A 105 14.90 1.60 -6.37
C LEU A 105 16.14 0.88 -6.91
N LYS A 106 16.49 1.11 -8.17
CA LYS A 106 17.69 0.57 -8.82
C LYS A 106 18.94 1.04 -8.09
N LEU A 107 19.03 2.33 -7.76
CA LEU A 107 20.13 2.88 -6.97
C LEU A 107 20.21 2.21 -5.59
N PHE A 108 19.08 2.09 -4.88
CA PHE A 108 19.05 1.46 -3.55
C PHE A 108 19.58 0.02 -3.59
N GLY A 109 19.08 -0.79 -4.52
CA GLY A 109 19.55 -2.17 -4.71
C GLY A 109 21.04 -2.24 -5.07
N GLN A 110 21.52 -1.36 -5.95
CA GLN A 110 22.92 -1.35 -6.36
C GLN A 110 23.86 -0.86 -5.24
N LEU A 111 23.44 0.09 -4.41
CA LEU A 111 24.18 0.49 -3.21
C LEU A 111 24.28 -0.67 -2.22
N CYS A 112 23.17 -1.35 -1.93
CA CYS A 112 23.17 -2.55 -1.08
C CYS A 112 24.06 -3.65 -1.66
N ASN A 113 24.07 -3.85 -2.98
CA ASN A 113 24.91 -4.88 -3.58
C ASN A 113 26.41 -4.54 -3.46
N GLN A 114 26.80 -3.30 -3.76
CA GLN A 114 28.20 -2.89 -3.90
C GLN A 114 28.87 -2.47 -2.58
N PHE A 115 28.13 -1.85 -1.66
CA PHE A 115 28.68 -1.18 -0.47
C PHE A 115 28.27 -1.81 0.85
N TRP A 116 27.56 -2.95 0.83
CA TRP A 116 26.92 -3.57 2.01
C TRP A 116 27.76 -3.56 3.30
N ASP A 117 29.02 -4.00 3.20
CA ASP A 117 29.87 -4.21 4.38
C ASP A 117 30.21 -2.91 5.12
N ASP A 118 30.07 -1.76 4.45
CA ASP A 118 30.43 -0.44 4.97
C ASP A 118 29.31 0.60 4.78
N ILE A 119 28.10 0.18 4.40
CA ILE A 119 27.00 1.10 4.08
C ILE A 119 26.42 1.75 5.35
N HIS A 120 25.90 2.98 5.21
CA HIS A 120 25.24 3.70 6.29
C HIS A 120 23.70 3.60 6.17
N PRO A 121 22.96 3.58 7.30
CA PRO A 121 23.47 3.51 8.66
C PRO A 121 24.04 2.11 8.97
N ARG A 122 25.14 2.09 9.74
CA ARG A 122 25.76 0.83 10.14
C ARG A 122 24.87 0.06 11.12
N PRO A 123 24.98 -1.27 11.16
CA PRO A 123 24.29 -2.09 12.16
C PRO A 123 24.61 -1.64 13.60
N ASP A 124 23.59 -1.58 14.46
CA ASP A 124 23.71 -1.23 15.88
C ASP A 124 23.23 -2.38 16.80
N GLU A 125 22.59 -2.09 17.94
CA GLU A 125 22.03 -3.10 18.85
C GLU A 125 20.93 -3.95 18.18
N ASP A 126 20.21 -3.39 17.20
CA ASP A 126 19.18 -4.09 16.41
C ASP A 126 19.78 -4.74 15.13
N GLY A 127 21.10 -4.66 14.97
CA GLY A 127 21.83 -5.28 13.87
C GLY A 127 21.43 -4.71 12.51
N VAL A 128 21.25 -5.59 11.53
CA VAL A 128 20.94 -5.21 10.13
C VAL A 128 19.59 -4.49 10.00
N LEU A 129 18.67 -4.68 10.97
CA LEU A 129 17.36 -4.02 10.96
C LEU A 129 17.50 -2.49 10.93
N THR A 130 18.50 -1.94 11.63
CA THR A 130 18.82 -0.51 11.58
C THR A 130 19.27 -0.08 10.20
N THR A 131 20.11 -0.87 9.53
CA THR A 131 20.59 -0.60 8.18
C THR A 131 19.45 -0.55 7.16
N VAL A 132 18.47 -1.45 7.25
CA VAL A 132 17.36 -1.55 6.29
C VAL A 132 16.08 -0.81 6.70
N ALA A 133 16.05 -0.23 7.91
CA ALA A 133 14.95 0.60 8.39
C ALA A 133 14.50 1.70 7.41
N PRO A 134 15.38 2.36 6.63
CA PRO A 134 14.94 3.32 5.63
C PRO A 134 13.96 2.74 4.59
N MET A 135 14.17 1.51 4.12
CA MET A 135 13.26 0.85 3.17
C MET A 135 11.95 0.42 3.84
N ALA A 136 12.03 -0.13 5.05
CA ALA A 136 10.83 -0.43 5.85
C ALA A 136 9.97 0.84 6.07
N GLY A 137 10.63 1.96 6.35
CA GLY A 137 9.99 3.26 6.52
C GLY A 137 9.33 3.79 5.24
N LEU A 138 9.88 3.52 4.06
CA LEU A 138 9.26 3.87 2.77
C LEU A 138 7.99 3.06 2.50
N ASN A 139 8.02 1.77 2.80
CA ASN A 139 6.87 0.87 2.64
C ASN A 139 5.74 1.19 3.64
N GLY A 140 6.13 1.48 4.89
CA GLY A 140 5.23 1.64 6.03
C GLY A 140 4.94 0.33 6.75
N GLU A 141 4.67 0.43 8.05
CA GLU A 141 4.38 -0.71 8.92
C GLU A 141 2.85 -0.87 9.08
N ASP A 142 2.24 -0.05 9.94
CA ASP A 142 0.81 -0.12 10.26
C ASP A 142 -0.10 0.49 9.18
N ALA A 143 0.45 1.38 8.36
CA ALA A 143 -0.26 2.12 7.33
C ALA A 143 0.64 2.33 6.10
N ASP A 144 0.06 2.90 5.04
CA ASP A 144 0.81 3.25 3.84
C ASP A 144 1.98 4.18 4.18
N GLY A 145 3.18 3.76 3.79
CA GLY A 145 4.39 4.55 3.94
C GLY A 145 4.45 5.73 2.96
N PRO A 146 5.43 6.63 3.13
CA PRO A 146 5.59 7.81 2.30
C PRO A 146 5.74 7.49 0.81
N LEU A 147 6.35 6.34 0.48
CA LEU A 147 6.52 5.94 -0.92
C LEU A 147 5.20 5.47 -1.54
N VAL A 148 4.40 4.69 -0.80
CA VAL A 148 3.08 4.24 -1.26
C VAL A 148 2.17 5.44 -1.54
N ILE A 149 2.17 6.42 -0.64
CA ILE A 149 1.41 7.67 -0.82
C ILE A 149 1.90 8.44 -2.05
N ALA A 150 3.22 8.52 -2.25
CA ALA A 150 3.80 9.20 -3.40
C ALA A 150 3.42 8.53 -4.73
N ILE A 151 3.46 7.18 -4.79
CA ILE A 151 3.09 6.41 -5.97
C ILE A 151 1.63 6.66 -6.35
N LYS A 152 0.72 6.65 -5.38
CA LYS A 152 -0.72 6.91 -5.62
C LYS A 152 -0.99 8.32 -6.15
N ARG A 153 -0.05 9.26 -5.98
CA ARG A 153 -0.15 10.65 -6.45
C ARG A 153 0.56 10.90 -7.79
N ILE A 154 1.22 9.91 -8.38
CA ILE A 154 1.80 10.04 -9.73
C ILE A 154 0.66 10.23 -10.75
N PRO A 155 0.70 11.27 -11.59
CA PRO A 155 -0.25 11.43 -12.68
C PRO A 155 -0.25 10.21 -13.62
N VAL A 156 -1.43 9.65 -13.86
CA VAL A 156 -1.68 8.53 -14.79
C VAL A 156 -2.49 8.95 -16.01
N THR A 157 -2.85 10.23 -16.12
CA THR A 157 -3.45 10.85 -17.31
C THR A 157 -2.80 12.20 -17.59
N GLU A 158 -2.97 12.73 -18.81
CA GLU A 158 -2.51 14.07 -19.22
C GLU A 158 -3.61 14.93 -19.86
N GLY A 159 -4.87 14.67 -19.48
CA GLY A 159 -6.04 15.37 -20.01
C GLY A 159 -5.98 16.89 -19.81
N GLN A 160 -6.63 17.62 -20.71
CA GLN A 160 -6.61 19.08 -20.77
C GLN A 160 -7.85 19.72 -20.15
N THR A 161 -9.02 19.08 -20.28
CA THR A 161 -10.30 19.65 -19.85
C THR A 161 -10.40 19.77 -18.34
N HIS A 162 -10.00 18.71 -17.62
CA HIS A 162 -10.01 18.68 -16.15
C HIS A 162 -8.62 18.58 -15.54
N GLY A 163 -7.58 18.52 -16.37
CA GLY A 163 -6.20 18.31 -15.95
C GLY A 163 -5.81 16.83 -15.87
N ALA A 164 -4.56 16.63 -15.45
CA ALA A 164 -3.98 15.32 -15.18
C ALA A 164 -4.48 14.77 -13.84
N PHE A 165 -4.75 13.47 -13.79
CA PHE A 165 -5.20 12.79 -12.59
C PHE A 165 -4.30 11.61 -12.24
N ALA A 166 -4.26 11.30 -10.95
CA ALA A 166 -3.49 10.20 -10.36
C ALA A 166 -4.41 9.10 -9.81
N LEU A 167 -3.84 7.97 -9.38
CA LEU A 167 -4.60 6.84 -8.82
C LEU A 167 -5.43 7.22 -7.57
N CYS A 168 -4.95 8.16 -6.75
CA CYS A 168 -5.72 8.68 -5.62
C CYS A 168 -7.04 9.35 -6.06
N HIS A 169 -7.08 9.99 -7.23
CA HIS A 169 -8.29 10.60 -7.80
C HIS A 169 -9.28 9.55 -8.29
N LEU A 170 -8.79 8.44 -8.83
CA LEU A 170 -9.66 7.32 -9.16
C LEU A 170 -10.28 6.72 -7.88
N GLY A 171 -9.52 6.66 -6.78
CA GLY A 171 -10.05 6.32 -5.46
C GLY A 171 -11.17 7.26 -5.00
N GLN A 172 -11.02 8.58 -5.22
CA GLN A 172 -12.08 9.56 -4.95
C GLN A 172 -13.33 9.27 -5.79
N ALA A 173 -13.16 8.97 -7.08
CA ALA A 173 -14.28 8.65 -7.97
C ALA A 173 -15.07 7.43 -7.49
N TYR A 174 -14.38 6.34 -7.10
CA TYR A 174 -15.02 5.16 -6.51
C TYR A 174 -15.77 5.47 -5.21
N ASP A 175 -15.18 6.30 -4.35
CA ASP A 175 -15.80 6.72 -3.09
C ASP A 175 -17.06 7.57 -3.29
N LEU A 176 -17.13 8.35 -4.38
CA LEU A 176 -18.34 9.10 -4.77
C LEU A 176 -19.45 8.17 -5.25
N ASP A 177 -19.10 7.11 -5.98
CA ASP A 177 -20.06 6.11 -6.46
C ASP A 177 -20.65 5.28 -5.31
N LEU A 178 -19.85 5.00 -4.27
CA LEU A 178 -20.28 4.30 -3.06
C LEU A 178 -21.13 5.18 -2.12
N LYS A 179 -20.99 6.52 -2.19
CA LYS A 179 -21.65 7.49 -1.30
C LYS A 179 -22.33 8.60 -2.12
N PRO A 180 -23.36 8.26 -2.92
CA PRO A 180 -23.99 9.20 -3.85
C PRO A 180 -24.61 10.42 -3.14
N GLU A 181 -25.01 10.29 -1.87
CA GLU A 181 -25.55 11.37 -1.05
C GLU A 181 -24.53 12.48 -0.72
N LEU A 182 -23.22 12.17 -0.78
CA LEU A 182 -22.14 13.14 -0.56
C LEU A 182 -21.56 13.70 -1.86
N ARG A 183 -22.06 13.26 -3.03
CA ARG A 183 -21.44 13.52 -4.33
C ARG A 183 -21.33 15.01 -4.63
N ASP A 184 -22.43 15.75 -4.56
CA ASP A 184 -22.46 17.17 -4.91
C ASP A 184 -21.59 18.02 -3.97
N GLN A 185 -21.58 17.69 -2.68
CA GLN A 185 -20.74 18.37 -1.70
C GLN A 185 -19.25 18.14 -2.02
N ARG A 186 -18.84 16.88 -2.18
CA ARG A 186 -17.43 16.51 -2.39
C ARG A 186 -16.89 17.01 -3.72
N ILE A 187 -17.69 16.96 -4.78
CA ILE A 187 -17.33 17.59 -6.06
C ILE A 187 -17.19 19.11 -5.88
N GLY A 188 -18.07 19.75 -5.09
CA GLY A 188 -17.93 21.15 -4.72
C GLY A 188 -16.66 21.47 -3.92
N ASP A 189 -16.16 20.50 -3.15
CA ASP A 189 -14.90 20.57 -2.40
C ASP A 189 -13.66 20.21 -3.25
N GLY A 190 -13.83 19.91 -4.54
CA GLY A 190 -12.74 19.64 -5.48
C GLY A 190 -12.47 18.18 -5.79
N TRP A 191 -13.28 17.23 -5.29
CA TRP A 191 -13.09 15.80 -5.60
C TRP A 191 -13.35 15.49 -7.07
N VAL A 192 -12.61 14.51 -7.57
CA VAL A 192 -12.72 14.05 -8.96
C VAL A 192 -13.82 12.99 -9.09
N SER A 193 -14.77 13.24 -10.00
CA SER A 193 -15.80 12.26 -10.35
C SER A 193 -15.31 11.27 -11.41
N ARG A 194 -16.03 10.15 -11.56
CA ARG A 194 -15.75 9.17 -12.61
C ARG A 194 -15.80 9.79 -14.01
N GLU A 195 -16.78 10.65 -14.27
CA GLU A 195 -16.96 11.36 -15.55
C GLU A 195 -15.77 12.28 -15.87
N MET A 196 -15.24 12.98 -14.86
CA MET A 196 -14.06 13.84 -15.02
C MET A 196 -12.81 13.03 -15.31
N PHE A 197 -12.63 11.91 -14.59
CA PHE A 197 -11.50 11.01 -14.78
C PHE A 197 -11.52 10.38 -16.19
N ASP A 198 -12.66 9.82 -16.59
CA ASP A 198 -12.84 9.19 -17.91
C ASP A 198 -12.60 10.20 -19.05
N THR A 199 -13.03 11.46 -18.88
CA THR A 199 -12.73 12.53 -19.86
C THR A 199 -11.21 12.78 -19.97
N SER A 200 -10.48 12.76 -18.85
CA SER A 200 -9.02 12.93 -18.85
C SER A 200 -8.29 11.74 -19.49
N VAL A 201 -8.83 10.52 -19.30
CA VAL A 201 -8.35 9.30 -19.99
C VAL A 201 -8.54 9.42 -21.50
N ASP A 202 -9.72 9.84 -21.96
CA ASP A 202 -10.03 9.99 -23.39
C ASP A 202 -9.13 11.03 -24.09
N GLU A 203 -8.66 12.03 -23.34
CA GLU A 203 -7.75 13.07 -23.81
C GLU A 203 -6.26 12.69 -23.71
N THR A 204 -5.92 11.59 -23.04
CA THR A 204 -4.54 11.14 -22.83
C THR A 204 -4.00 10.40 -24.07
N SER A 205 -2.77 10.71 -24.47
CA SER A 205 -2.19 10.09 -25.66
C SER A 205 -1.85 8.60 -25.47
N PRO A 206 -1.94 7.76 -26.52
CA PRO A 206 -1.44 6.39 -26.48
C PRO A 206 0.05 6.31 -26.12
N GLU A 207 0.87 7.25 -26.58
CA GLU A 207 2.31 7.31 -26.30
C GLU A 207 2.60 7.53 -24.80
N PHE A 208 1.78 8.35 -24.13
CA PHE A 208 1.85 8.54 -22.68
C PHE A 208 1.55 7.23 -21.95
N PHE A 209 0.44 6.55 -22.29
CA PHE A 209 0.11 5.27 -21.65
C PHE A 209 1.15 4.18 -21.92
N GLN A 210 1.69 4.10 -23.14
CA GLN A 210 2.73 3.14 -23.46
C GLN A 210 3.98 3.36 -22.58
N THR A 211 4.43 4.61 -22.48
CA THR A 211 5.58 4.97 -21.64
C THR A 211 5.31 4.67 -20.18
N LEU A 212 4.12 5.02 -19.68
CA LEU A 212 3.71 4.79 -18.31
C LEU A 212 3.66 3.29 -17.96
N LEU A 213 3.11 2.45 -18.84
CA LEU A 213 3.05 1.00 -18.67
C LEU A 213 4.45 0.37 -18.64
N GLU A 214 5.35 0.83 -19.51
CA GLU A 214 6.75 0.38 -19.54
C GLU A 214 7.47 0.78 -18.24
N ASP A 215 7.34 2.04 -17.79
CA ASP A 215 7.98 2.53 -16.56
C ASP A 215 7.47 1.79 -15.31
N VAL A 216 6.16 1.53 -15.20
CA VAL A 216 5.58 0.78 -14.06
C VAL A 216 6.06 -0.68 -14.06
N ALA A 217 6.13 -1.32 -15.23
CA ALA A 217 6.65 -2.69 -15.33
C ALA A 217 8.13 -2.75 -14.91
N GLU A 218 8.96 -1.81 -15.37
CA GLU A 218 10.36 -1.72 -14.95
C GLU A 218 10.51 -1.45 -13.44
N CYS A 219 9.59 -0.69 -12.82
CA CYS A 219 9.57 -0.54 -11.35
C CYS A 219 9.36 -1.89 -10.64
N GLN A 220 8.50 -2.77 -11.16
CA GLN A 220 8.26 -4.09 -10.56
C GLN A 220 9.48 -5.00 -10.70
N ASP A 221 10.13 -4.98 -11.86
CA ASP A 221 11.35 -5.76 -12.11
C ASP A 221 12.47 -5.31 -11.16
N VAL A 222 12.74 -3.99 -11.10
CA VAL A 222 13.77 -3.42 -10.23
C VAL A 222 13.46 -3.64 -8.74
N LEU A 223 12.19 -3.54 -8.32
CA LEU A 223 11.78 -3.85 -6.96
C LEU A 223 12.12 -5.30 -6.62
N SER A 224 11.84 -6.24 -7.52
CA SER A 224 12.12 -7.67 -7.35
C SER A 224 13.62 -7.96 -7.28
N GLU A 225 14.44 -7.27 -8.09
CA GLU A 225 15.91 -7.37 -8.03
C GLU A 225 16.48 -6.80 -6.72
N MET A 226 15.94 -5.67 -6.25
CA MET A 226 16.31 -5.07 -4.98
C MET A 226 15.95 -5.99 -3.80
N GLU A 227 14.77 -6.59 -3.80
CA GLU A 227 14.34 -7.56 -2.79
C GLU A 227 15.25 -8.79 -2.77
N ALA A 228 15.59 -9.36 -3.92
CA ALA A 228 16.52 -10.47 -4.00
C ALA A 228 17.90 -10.10 -3.42
N THR A 229 18.36 -8.88 -3.68
CA THR A 229 19.60 -8.34 -3.08
C THR A 229 19.46 -8.26 -1.56
N LEU A 230 18.37 -7.70 -1.05
CA LEU A 230 18.15 -7.58 0.39
C LEU A 230 17.99 -8.94 1.07
N ASP A 231 17.35 -9.92 0.43
CA ASP A 231 17.21 -11.29 0.93
C ASP A 231 18.56 -12.03 1.00
N GLU A 232 19.48 -11.75 0.07
CA GLU A 232 20.84 -12.29 0.10
C GLU A 232 21.68 -11.63 1.21
N LYS A 233 21.53 -10.31 1.37
CA LYS A 233 22.35 -9.49 2.27
C LYS A 233 21.86 -9.50 3.72
N CYS A 234 20.56 -9.58 3.92
CA CYS A 234 19.93 -9.68 5.23
C CYS A 234 19.77 -11.17 5.54
N ASP A 235 20.59 -11.66 6.47
CA ASP A 235 20.43 -13.00 7.01
C ASP A 235 19.05 -13.18 7.69
N LYS A 236 18.81 -14.38 8.20
CA LYS A 236 17.65 -14.67 9.05
C LYS A 236 18.02 -14.50 10.52
N ASP A 237 17.03 -14.19 11.35
CA ASP A 237 17.20 -14.20 12.80
C ASP A 237 17.41 -15.63 13.34
N ASP A 238 17.68 -15.75 14.65
CA ASP A 238 17.87 -17.05 15.33
C ASP A 238 16.65 -17.99 15.22
N SER A 239 15.47 -17.43 14.92
CA SER A 239 14.20 -18.16 14.74
C SER A 239 13.94 -18.54 13.27
N GLY A 240 14.80 -18.12 12.35
CA GLY A 240 14.67 -18.36 10.91
C GLY A 240 13.76 -17.36 10.18
N PHE A 241 13.36 -16.26 10.81
CA PHE A 241 12.61 -15.18 10.17
C PHE A 241 13.55 -14.29 9.33
N PRO A 242 13.18 -13.91 8.09
CA PRO A 242 13.95 -12.97 7.29
C PRO A 242 14.10 -11.62 7.98
N LEU A 243 15.31 -11.06 7.96
CA LEU A 243 15.57 -9.69 8.44
C LEU A 243 15.42 -8.63 7.34
N ALA A 244 15.26 -9.04 6.08
CA ALA A 244 14.95 -8.13 4.99
C ALA A 244 13.59 -7.44 5.24
N PRO A 245 13.47 -6.13 4.95
CA PRO A 245 12.25 -5.38 5.21
C PRO A 245 11.14 -5.77 4.23
N SER A 246 9.88 -5.71 4.70
CA SER A 246 8.74 -5.89 3.78
C SER A 246 8.61 -4.70 2.83
N THR A 247 8.29 -5.03 1.58
CA THR A 247 7.99 -4.12 0.45
C THR A 247 6.59 -4.38 -0.12
N SER A 248 5.77 -5.18 0.57
CA SER A 248 4.51 -5.70 0.03
C SER A 248 3.54 -4.60 -0.41
N ARG A 249 3.44 -3.51 0.34
CA ARG A 249 2.53 -2.39 0.02
C ARG A 249 2.99 -1.66 -1.23
N ILE A 250 4.30 -1.49 -1.41
CA ILE A 250 4.87 -0.91 -2.62
C ILE A 250 4.56 -1.82 -3.80
N ARG A 251 4.78 -3.13 -3.67
CA ARG A 251 4.49 -4.11 -4.72
C ARG A 251 3.01 -4.11 -5.11
N GLU A 252 2.13 -4.24 -4.14
CA GLU A 252 0.67 -4.22 -4.33
C GLU A 252 0.22 -2.92 -5.01
N THR A 253 0.80 -1.78 -4.63
CA THR A 253 0.48 -0.49 -5.25
C THR A 253 0.94 -0.43 -6.71
N LEU A 254 2.09 -1.02 -7.05
CA LEU A 254 2.57 -1.11 -8.44
C LEU A 254 1.72 -2.07 -9.28
N GLU A 255 1.33 -3.21 -8.71
CA GLU A 255 0.42 -4.18 -9.35
C GLU A 255 -0.95 -3.54 -9.63
N ASP A 256 -1.50 -2.84 -8.64
CA ASP A 256 -2.76 -2.10 -8.77
C ASP A 256 -2.65 -0.97 -9.81
N ALA A 257 -1.54 -0.21 -9.80
CA ALA A 257 -1.26 0.82 -10.80
C ALA A 257 -1.24 0.23 -12.20
N LEU A 258 -0.47 -0.83 -12.42
CA LEU A 258 -0.33 -1.47 -13.72
C LEU A 258 -1.66 -2.03 -14.23
N ARG A 259 -2.40 -2.74 -13.39
CA ARG A 259 -3.73 -3.28 -13.72
C ARG A 259 -4.70 -2.15 -14.10
N THR A 260 -4.72 -1.09 -13.29
CA THR A 260 -5.61 0.05 -13.49
C THR A 260 -5.30 0.79 -14.78
N ILE A 261 -4.01 1.06 -15.04
CA ILE A 261 -3.55 1.74 -16.25
C ILE A 261 -3.86 0.90 -17.49
N ARG A 262 -3.65 -0.42 -17.45
CA ARG A 262 -4.04 -1.32 -18.56
C ARG A 262 -5.54 -1.26 -18.86
N GLY A 263 -6.37 -1.22 -17.82
CA GLY A 263 -7.83 -1.20 -17.95
C GLY A 263 -8.36 -0.01 -18.77
N PHE A 264 -7.81 1.19 -18.56
CA PHE A 264 -8.23 2.37 -19.33
C PHE A 264 -7.31 2.71 -20.52
N ALA A 265 -6.08 2.19 -20.56
CA ALA A 265 -5.24 2.30 -21.74
C ALA A 265 -5.75 1.40 -22.87
N GLY A 266 -6.35 0.24 -22.55
CA GLY A 266 -6.97 -0.66 -23.55
C GLY A 266 -8.11 0.00 -24.33
N THR A 267 -8.87 0.90 -23.70
CA THR A 267 -9.88 1.71 -24.40
C THR A 267 -9.29 2.72 -25.38
N THR A 268 -8.06 3.20 -25.14
CA THR A 268 -7.41 4.26 -25.94
C THR A 268 -6.45 3.70 -27.00
N ILE A 269 -5.72 2.61 -26.69
CA ILE A 269 -4.72 1.99 -27.57
C ILE A 269 -5.38 1.09 -28.62
N GLY A 270 -6.66 0.70 -28.43
CA GLY A 270 -7.39 -0.14 -29.37
C GLY A 270 -6.88 -1.58 -29.42
N GLU A 271 -5.97 -1.94 -28.52
CA GLU A 271 -5.57 -3.29 -28.21
C GLU A 271 -6.47 -3.75 -27.06
N GLU A 272 -7.28 -4.77 -27.31
CA GLU A 272 -7.78 -5.64 -26.26
C GLU A 272 -6.52 -6.24 -25.60
N PHE A 273 -5.97 -5.54 -24.60
CA PHE A 273 -5.06 -6.18 -23.67
C PHE A 273 -5.88 -7.33 -23.11
N GLU A 274 -5.51 -8.55 -23.50
CA GLU A 274 -6.09 -9.76 -22.94
C GLU A 274 -5.96 -9.59 -21.42
N GLU A 275 -7.09 -9.28 -20.77
CA GLU A 275 -7.23 -9.65 -19.38
C GLU A 275 -6.82 -11.12 -19.37
N GLU A 276 -5.82 -11.48 -18.57
CA GLU A 276 -5.81 -12.82 -17.96
C GLU A 276 -7.01 -12.88 -17.00
N GLY A 277 -8.19 -12.75 -17.59
CA GLY A 277 -9.48 -13.00 -17.02
C GLY A 277 -9.68 -14.49 -17.17
N ASP A 278 -9.62 -15.15 -16.03
CA ASP A 278 -10.16 -16.48 -15.74
C ASP A 278 -11.55 -16.61 -16.37
N SER A 279 -11.57 -16.94 -17.66
CA SER A 279 -12.77 -17.22 -18.42
C SER A 279 -13.08 -18.69 -18.19
N GLN A 280 -13.77 -18.96 -17.07
CA GLN A 280 -14.56 -20.18 -16.92
C GLN A 280 -15.71 -20.16 -17.93
N ASP A 281 -15.39 -20.50 -19.17
CA ASP A 281 -16.38 -21.01 -20.12
C ASP A 281 -16.17 -22.51 -20.20
N GLY A 282 -16.98 -23.24 -19.43
CA GLY A 282 -16.94 -24.69 -19.41
C GLY A 282 -17.67 -25.29 -20.61
N PRO A 283 -17.04 -26.17 -21.40
CA PRO A 283 -17.77 -27.17 -22.14
C PRO A 283 -17.67 -28.51 -21.40
N THR A 284 -18.84 -28.99 -20.98
CA THR A 284 -19.28 -30.39 -21.03
C THR A 284 -18.26 -31.49 -20.73
N ALA A 285 -18.49 -32.11 -19.58
CA ALA A 285 -18.21 -33.49 -19.21
C ALA A 285 -17.61 -34.40 -20.30
N THR A 286 -16.41 -34.93 -20.03
CA THR A 286 -16.15 -36.36 -20.19
C THR A 286 -15.05 -36.82 -19.23
N ASP A 287 -15.23 -38.06 -18.80
CA ASP A 287 -14.68 -38.76 -17.64
C ASP A 287 -13.20 -39.17 -17.76
N GLY A 288 -12.51 -39.21 -16.62
CA GLY A 288 -11.47 -40.20 -16.32
C GLY A 288 -9.99 -39.78 -16.41
N GLY A 289 -9.33 -39.64 -15.25
CA GLY A 289 -7.87 -39.87 -15.15
C GLY A 289 -7.16 -39.10 -14.04
N GLY A 290 -7.04 -39.69 -12.86
CA GLY A 290 -6.39 -39.07 -11.69
C GLY A 290 -4.91 -38.74 -11.87
N GLY A 291 -4.58 -37.48 -11.61
CA GLY A 291 -3.23 -36.99 -11.30
C GLY A 291 -3.33 -36.04 -10.11
N LYS A 292 -2.66 -36.36 -9.00
CA LYS A 292 -2.60 -35.50 -7.81
C LYS A 292 -1.84 -34.20 -8.15
N ALA A 293 -2.54 -33.08 -8.18
CA ALA A 293 -1.94 -31.76 -8.09
C ALA A 293 -1.44 -31.51 -6.66
N ALA A 294 -0.23 -30.97 -6.54
CA ALA A 294 0.32 -30.46 -5.29
C ALA A 294 -0.48 -29.23 -4.82
N PRO A 295 -0.68 -29.01 -3.51
CA PRO A 295 -1.43 -27.84 -3.04
C PRO A 295 -0.59 -26.58 -3.23
N SER A 296 -1.13 -25.64 -4.00
CA SER A 296 -0.73 -24.23 -3.99
C SER A 296 -0.93 -23.68 -2.57
N GLY A 297 0.14 -23.20 -1.93
CA GLY A 297 0.15 -22.76 -0.53
C GLY A 297 -0.53 -21.43 -0.23
N GLY A 298 -1.50 -21.02 -1.05
CA GLY A 298 -2.30 -19.81 -0.84
C GLY A 298 -3.62 -20.15 -0.15
N VAL A 299 -4.01 -19.34 0.83
CA VAL A 299 -5.34 -19.42 1.43
C VAL A 299 -6.31 -18.69 0.51
N ASN A 300 -7.14 -19.42 -0.22
CA ASN A 300 -7.97 -18.88 -1.31
C ASN A 300 -9.43 -18.64 -0.89
N SER A 301 -9.77 -18.87 0.38
CA SER A 301 -11.11 -18.58 0.90
C SER A 301 -11.11 -18.28 2.39
N ARG A 302 -12.12 -17.53 2.84
CA ARG A 302 -12.36 -17.25 4.28
C ARG A 302 -12.50 -18.52 5.11
N VAL A 303 -13.13 -19.55 4.53
CA VAL A 303 -13.30 -20.87 5.18
C VAL A 303 -11.96 -21.57 5.33
N GLU A 304 -11.12 -21.53 4.29
CA GLU A 304 -9.76 -22.07 4.33
C GLU A 304 -8.88 -21.33 5.34
N ALA A 305 -8.97 -19.99 5.41
CA ALA A 305 -8.24 -19.18 6.38
C ALA A 305 -8.53 -19.60 7.81
N PHE A 306 -9.82 -19.75 8.15
CA PHE A 306 -10.22 -20.19 9.49
C PHE A 306 -9.82 -21.63 9.77
N ASN A 307 -9.81 -22.52 8.77
CA ASN A 307 -9.34 -23.89 8.94
C ASN A 307 -7.82 -23.92 9.23
N THR A 308 -7.03 -23.13 8.50
CA THR A 308 -5.58 -22.99 8.72
C THR A 308 -5.29 -22.40 10.10
N LEU A 309 -5.99 -21.35 10.52
CA LEU A 309 -5.85 -20.77 11.87
C LEU A 309 -6.19 -21.80 12.96
N MET A 310 -7.22 -22.64 12.76
CA MET A 310 -7.55 -23.72 13.68
C MET A 310 -6.51 -24.84 13.69
N GLU A 311 -5.81 -25.10 12.58
CA GLU A 311 -4.69 -26.03 12.53
C GLU A 311 -3.47 -25.49 13.29
N VAL A 312 -3.16 -24.21 13.12
CA VAL A 312 -2.11 -23.51 13.87
C VAL A 312 -2.43 -23.48 15.36
N ALA A 313 -3.67 -23.19 15.75
CA ALA A 313 -4.11 -23.24 17.15
C ALA A 313 -3.95 -24.65 17.76
N ARG A 314 -4.29 -25.71 17.01
CA ARG A 314 -4.08 -27.11 17.43
C ARG A 314 -2.59 -27.46 17.55
N PHE A 315 -1.74 -26.90 16.70
CA PHE A 315 -0.30 -27.06 16.80
C PHE A 315 0.22 -26.45 18.09
N PHE A 316 -0.06 -25.17 18.37
CA PHE A 316 0.36 -24.50 19.60
C PHE A 316 -0.19 -25.17 20.87
N ARG A 317 -1.43 -25.66 20.83
CA ARG A 317 -2.01 -26.41 21.97
C ARG A 317 -1.26 -27.69 22.29
N LYS A 318 -0.57 -28.28 21.31
CA LYS A 318 0.23 -29.50 21.44
C LYS A 318 1.69 -29.22 21.78
N THR A 319 2.30 -28.19 21.18
CA THR A 319 3.73 -27.85 21.37
C THR A 319 3.95 -26.96 22.58
N GLU A 320 3.00 -26.06 22.87
CA GLU A 320 3.06 -25.08 23.95
C GLU A 320 1.71 -24.98 24.70
N PRO A 321 1.33 -25.99 25.50
CA PRO A 321 0.00 -26.06 26.13
C PRO A 321 -0.38 -24.90 27.07
N HIS A 322 0.62 -24.14 27.51
CA HIS A 322 0.46 -22.97 28.39
C HIS A 322 0.61 -21.64 27.67
N SER A 323 0.84 -21.64 26.36
CA SER A 323 0.91 -20.43 25.55
C SER A 323 -0.49 -19.84 25.36
N PRO A 324 -0.69 -18.51 25.54
CA PRO A 324 -1.97 -17.86 25.28
C PRO A 324 -2.31 -17.87 23.78
N VAL A 325 -1.34 -18.14 22.91
CA VAL A 325 -1.48 -18.09 21.44
C VAL A 325 -2.56 -19.03 20.94
N SER A 326 -2.64 -20.26 21.45
CA SER A 326 -3.69 -21.21 21.01
C SER A 326 -5.10 -20.69 21.34
N TYR A 327 -5.28 -20.08 22.51
CA TYR A 327 -6.57 -19.53 22.94
C TYR A 327 -6.92 -18.26 22.16
N ALA A 328 -5.93 -17.40 21.90
CA ALA A 328 -6.11 -16.20 21.10
C ALA A 328 -6.55 -16.56 19.66
N LEU A 329 -5.90 -17.54 19.02
CA LEU A 329 -6.24 -17.99 17.67
C LEU A 329 -7.65 -18.63 17.62
N GLU A 330 -8.01 -19.45 18.60
CA GLU A 330 -9.37 -20.00 18.71
C GLU A 330 -10.41 -18.87 18.86
N GLN A 331 -10.08 -17.83 19.62
CA GLN A 331 -10.96 -16.67 19.85
C GLN A 331 -11.08 -15.77 18.61
N VAL A 332 -10.00 -15.55 17.86
CA VAL A 332 -10.03 -14.81 16.59
C VAL A 332 -10.92 -15.52 15.56
N VAL A 333 -10.82 -16.85 15.46
CA VAL A 333 -11.71 -17.63 14.59
C VAL A 333 -13.17 -17.54 15.03
N LYS A 334 -13.43 -17.49 16.35
CA LYS A 334 -14.78 -17.29 16.91
C LYS A 334 -15.34 -15.92 16.52
N TRP A 335 -14.59 -14.84 16.74
CA TRP A 335 -14.98 -13.48 16.37
C TRP A 335 -15.20 -13.33 14.87
N GLY A 336 -14.34 -13.93 14.05
CA GLY A 336 -14.47 -13.92 12.60
C GLY A 336 -15.71 -14.64 12.06
N LYS A 337 -16.41 -15.44 12.88
CA LYS A 337 -17.67 -16.11 12.51
C LYS A 337 -18.91 -15.39 13.03
N MET A 338 -18.75 -14.37 13.87
CA MET A 338 -19.85 -13.61 14.45
C MET A 338 -20.32 -12.50 13.52
N SER A 339 -21.59 -12.11 13.68
CA SER A 339 -22.05 -10.83 13.16
C SER A 339 -21.38 -9.69 13.94
N LEU A 340 -21.26 -8.51 13.33
CA LEU A 340 -20.72 -7.34 14.03
C LEU A 340 -21.51 -6.98 15.32
N PRO A 341 -22.87 -7.04 15.33
CA PRO A 341 -23.64 -6.87 16.57
C PRO A 341 -23.26 -7.86 17.67
N ASP A 342 -23.13 -9.15 17.36
CA ASP A 342 -22.79 -10.19 18.33
C ASP A 342 -21.37 -10.03 18.88
N LEU A 343 -20.43 -9.66 18.00
CA LEU A 343 -19.06 -9.39 18.37
C LEU A 343 -18.97 -8.21 19.35
N LEU A 344 -19.70 -7.13 19.09
CA LEU A 344 -19.74 -5.96 19.96
C LEU A 344 -20.42 -6.27 21.31
N LYS A 345 -21.44 -7.14 21.33
CA LYS A 345 -22.03 -7.67 22.57
C LYS A 345 -21.02 -8.48 23.38
N GLU A 346 -20.09 -9.18 22.75
CA GLU A 346 -19.04 -9.95 23.43
C GLU A 346 -17.85 -9.10 23.91
N LEU A 347 -17.44 -8.08 23.14
CA LEU A 347 -16.30 -7.22 23.46
C LEU A 347 -16.63 -6.10 24.45
N ILE A 348 -17.86 -5.57 24.42
CA ILE A 348 -18.28 -4.43 25.23
C ILE A 348 -19.31 -4.90 26.25
N GLN A 349 -18.87 -5.05 27.50
CA GLN A 349 -19.75 -5.46 28.61
C GLN A 349 -20.68 -4.34 29.09
N ASP A 350 -20.31 -3.08 28.85
CA ASP A 350 -21.12 -1.91 29.22
C ASP A 350 -22.19 -1.66 28.15
N SER A 351 -23.45 -1.87 28.52
CA SER A 351 -24.59 -1.67 27.62
C SER A 351 -24.70 -0.22 27.14
N SER A 352 -24.31 0.78 27.95
CA SER A 352 -24.41 2.18 27.55
C SER A 352 -23.39 2.57 26.47
N ALA A 353 -22.14 2.13 26.62
CA ALA A 353 -21.08 2.36 25.64
C ALA A 353 -21.37 1.63 24.31
N ARG A 354 -22.02 0.45 24.40
CA ARG A 354 -22.44 -0.33 23.24
C ARG A 354 -23.58 0.35 22.48
N ASP A 355 -24.59 0.87 23.19
CA ASP A 355 -25.74 1.54 22.57
C ASP A 355 -25.34 2.86 21.88
N ASP A 356 -24.41 3.62 22.47
CA ASP A 356 -23.87 4.84 21.85
C ASP A 356 -23.03 4.52 20.60
N MET A 357 -22.26 3.42 20.62
CA MET A 357 -21.54 2.95 19.44
C MET A 357 -22.48 2.49 18.33
N PHE A 358 -23.53 1.72 18.65
CA PHE A 358 -24.54 1.30 17.68
C PHE A 358 -25.27 2.49 17.03
N ARG A 359 -25.55 3.55 17.80
CA ARG A 359 -26.11 4.80 17.26
C ARG A 359 -25.15 5.54 16.33
N HIS A 360 -23.86 5.56 16.63
CA HIS A 360 -22.86 6.22 15.79
C HIS A 360 -22.57 5.47 14.48
N VAL A 361 -22.73 4.14 14.48
CA VAL A 361 -22.48 3.29 13.30
C VAL A 361 -23.76 2.96 12.53
N GLY A 362 -24.93 3.37 13.03
CA GLY A 362 -26.22 3.22 12.32
C GLY A 362 -26.79 1.80 12.31
N ILE A 363 -26.43 0.98 13.30
CA ILE A 363 -26.87 -0.43 13.41
C ILE A 363 -28.03 -0.49 14.41
N SER A 364 -29.18 -1.04 14.00
CA SER A 364 -30.33 -1.29 14.89
C SER A 364 -30.14 -2.60 15.65
N ASP A 365 -30.33 -2.59 16.96
CA ASP A 365 -30.32 -3.79 17.82
C ASP A 365 -31.60 -4.60 17.56
N SER A 366 -31.60 -5.43 16.51
CA SER A 366 -32.74 -6.26 16.16
C SER A 366 -32.57 -7.66 16.75
N ASP A 367 -33.06 -7.83 17.98
CA ASP A 367 -33.31 -9.13 18.63
C ASP A 367 -34.68 -9.14 19.35
N ASP A 368 -35.69 -8.42 18.82
CA ASP A 368 -37.04 -8.35 19.41
C ASP A 368 -38.18 -8.62 18.39
N ASP A 369 -37.91 -9.39 17.33
CA ASP A 369 -38.93 -9.87 16.38
C ASP A 369 -38.88 -11.40 16.23
N ASP A 370 -39.32 -12.15 17.25
CA ASP A 370 -40.20 -13.33 17.12
C ASP A 370 -40.41 -14.00 18.50
N ASP A 371 -41.58 -13.79 19.11
CA ASP A 371 -42.34 -14.81 19.86
C ASP A 371 -43.55 -14.16 20.56
N GLY A 372 -44.71 -14.21 19.89
CA GLY A 372 -45.94 -13.62 20.42
C GLY A 372 -47.21 -14.07 19.70
N TRP A 373 -47.33 -15.36 19.44
CA TRP A 373 -48.51 -16.00 18.86
C TRP A 373 -49.79 -15.70 19.67
N SER A 374 -50.78 -15.13 19.00
CA SER A 374 -52.23 -15.33 19.12
C SER A 374 -52.85 -15.62 20.52
N SER A 375 -53.63 -14.67 21.02
CA SER A 375 -54.88 -15.02 21.71
C SER A 375 -55.97 -14.02 21.35
N SER A 376 -56.79 -14.41 20.38
CA SER A 376 -58.16 -13.89 20.26
C SER A 376 -58.93 -14.26 21.53
N SER A 377 -59.40 -13.26 22.26
CA SER A 377 -60.52 -13.42 23.20
C SER A 377 -61.58 -12.41 22.81
N SER A 378 -62.53 -12.90 22.01
CA SER A 378 -63.87 -12.35 21.89
C SER A 378 -64.56 -12.39 23.26
N TYR A 379 -64.93 -11.23 23.77
CA TYR A 379 -66.17 -11.07 24.53
C TYR A 379 -66.83 -9.78 24.06
N ASP A 380 -67.94 -9.97 23.36
CA ASP A 380 -69.02 -9.01 23.14
C ASP A 380 -69.70 -8.64 24.48
N ASP A 381 -70.55 -7.62 24.38
CA ASP A 381 -71.56 -7.14 25.32
C ASP A 381 -71.02 -6.26 26.46
N ASP A 382 -71.59 -5.12 26.81
CA ASP A 382 -72.75 -4.35 26.37
C ASP A 382 -72.69 -3.04 27.21
N ASP A 383 -73.58 -2.11 26.90
CA ASP A 383 -74.12 -1.11 27.83
C ASP A 383 -73.32 0.17 28.16
N ASP A 384 -73.84 1.23 27.55
CA ASP A 384 -74.47 2.37 28.21
C ASP A 384 -73.66 3.38 29.03
N ASP A 385 -73.91 4.62 28.59
CA ASP A 385 -74.23 5.81 29.37
C ASP A 385 -73.11 6.76 29.89
N GLU A 386 -73.35 8.01 29.46
CA GLU A 386 -72.94 9.35 29.94
C GLU A 386 -71.58 9.96 29.56
#